data_AF-A0A840VHT9-F1
#
_entry.id   AF-A0A840VHT9-F1
#
_cell.length_a   1.000
_cell.length_b   1.000
_cell.length_c   1.000
_cell.angle_alpha   90.00
_cell.angle_beta   90.00
_cell.angle_gamma   90.00
#
_symmetry.space_group_name_H-M   'P 1'
#
loop_
_entity.id
_entity.type
_entity.pdbx_description
1 polymer ?
#
loop_
_entity_poly.entity_id
_entity_poly.type
_entity_poly.pdbx_seq_one_letter_code
_entity_poly.pdbx_strand_id
1 'polypeptide(L)'
;MRFHRVSFALLASAAFALAQPAAASGLFSKVAIAQVQIAGVESQAQLAAQLNAQGYDHVTLTPIYPTLENPHPELNPGPTNDPNAPVHAGWNGVARKGGQIVQVYATRS
;
A
#
# COMPACT_ATOMS: atom_id res chain seq x y z
N MET A 1 -20.93 66.63 -8.59
CA MET A 1 -21.22 65.92 -9.86
C MET A 1 -20.00 65.09 -10.26
N ARG A 2 -20.19 63.76 -10.36
CA ARG A 2 -19.59 62.76 -11.28
C ARG A 2 -19.24 61.47 -10.54
N PHE A 3 -19.98 60.44 -10.94
CA PHE A 3 -19.85 59.02 -10.57
C PHE A 3 -18.86 58.30 -11.49
N HIS A 4 -18.62 57.02 -11.13
CA HIS A 4 -18.12 55.85 -11.89
C HIS A 4 -16.66 55.50 -11.60
N ARG A 5 -16.23 54.25 -11.40
CA ARG A 5 -16.87 52.91 -11.27
C ARG A 5 -15.76 51.91 -10.86
N VAL A 6 -16.13 50.92 -10.03
CA VAL A 6 -15.84 49.46 -10.13
C VAL A 6 -14.40 48.92 -9.96
N SER A 7 -14.24 48.20 -8.83
CA SER A 7 -13.59 46.89 -8.54
C SER A 7 -12.56 46.28 -9.49
N PHE A 8 -11.43 45.78 -8.93
CA PHE A 8 -10.84 44.49 -9.33
C PHE A 8 -10.11 43.80 -8.16
N ALA A 9 -10.11 42.47 -8.24
CA ALA A 9 -10.03 41.51 -7.15
C ALA A 9 -8.61 41.07 -6.73
N LEU A 10 -8.55 40.54 -5.49
CA LEU A 10 -7.74 39.41 -4.99
C LEU A 10 -6.53 38.94 -5.80
N LEU A 11 -5.36 38.91 -5.15
CA LEU A 11 -4.49 37.73 -5.20
C LEU A 11 -3.71 37.58 -3.89
N ALA A 12 -4.24 36.72 -3.01
CA ALA A 12 -3.50 36.11 -1.91
C ALA A 12 -2.60 35.03 -2.49
N SER A 13 -1.33 34.99 -2.07
CA SER A 13 -0.48 33.80 -2.18
C SER A 13 0.60 33.89 -1.11
N ALA A 14 0.28 33.35 0.06
CA ALA A 14 1.25 33.06 1.10
C ALA A 14 2.26 32.06 0.51
N ALA A 15 3.48 32.52 0.25
CA ALA A 15 4.60 31.66 -0.09
C ALA A 15 5.02 30.89 1.17
N PHE A 16 4.27 29.84 1.49
CA PHE A 16 4.72 28.82 2.42
C PHE A 16 5.83 28.05 1.70
N ALA A 17 7.07 28.45 1.95
CA ALA A 17 8.25 27.73 1.52
C ALA A 17 8.23 26.35 2.22
N LEU A 18 7.56 25.38 1.59
CA LEU A 18 7.71 23.98 1.89
C LEU A 18 9.15 23.62 1.60
N ALA A 19 9.97 23.60 2.65
CA ALA A 19 11.25 22.92 2.65
C ALA A 19 10.98 21.45 2.29
N GLN A 20 11.11 21.12 1.00
CA GLN A 20 11.12 19.75 0.52
C GLN A 20 12.36 19.09 1.13
N PRO A 21 12.23 18.04 1.96
CA PRO A 21 13.40 17.29 2.37
C PRO A 21 13.98 16.67 1.10
N ALA A 22 15.22 17.08 0.78
CA ALA A 22 16.00 16.48 -0.28
C ALA A 22 16.02 14.97 -0.05
N ALA A 23 15.44 14.21 -0.98
CA ALA A 23 15.49 12.77 -1.00
C ALA A 23 16.95 12.36 -1.21
N ALA A 24 17.67 12.19 -0.11
CA ALA A 24 18.98 11.58 -0.11
C ALA A 24 18.82 10.18 -0.72
N SER A 25 19.37 9.99 -1.93
CA SER A 25 19.54 8.71 -2.60
C SER A 25 20.53 7.85 -1.80
N GLY A 26 20.08 7.34 -0.65
CA GLY A 26 20.80 6.34 0.12
C GLY A 26 20.66 4.99 -0.58
N LEU A 27 21.79 4.29 -0.70
CA LEU A 27 21.97 2.93 -1.25
C LEU A 27 21.19 1.83 -0.50
N PHE A 28 20.18 2.21 0.30
CA PHE A 28 19.31 1.33 1.05
C PHE A 28 17.89 1.58 0.57
N SER A 29 17.42 0.68 -0.31
CA SER A 29 16.01 0.63 -0.71
C SER A 29 15.19 0.33 0.53
N LYS A 30 14.69 1.37 1.21
CA LYS A 30 13.76 1.23 2.33
C LYS A 30 12.42 0.80 1.74
N VAL A 31 12.23 -0.50 1.56
CA VAL A 31 10.91 -1.07 1.33
C VAL A 31 10.09 -0.77 2.58
N ALA A 32 8.99 -0.03 2.43
CA ALA A 32 8.07 0.22 3.53
C ALA A 32 7.43 -1.12 3.94
N ILE A 33 7.86 -1.69 5.06
CA ILE A 33 7.25 -2.92 5.60
C ILE A 33 6.14 -2.49 6.55
N ALA A 34 4.91 -2.35 6.06
CA ALA A 34 3.76 -2.33 6.95
C ALA A 34 3.36 -3.78 7.22
N GLN A 35 3.54 -4.23 8.47
CA GLN A 35 3.06 -5.54 8.92
C GLN A 35 1.58 -5.41 9.24
N VAL A 36 0.74 -6.06 8.45
CA VAL A 36 -0.69 -6.19 8.78
C VAL A 36 -0.83 -7.42 9.67
N GLN A 37 -1.48 -7.31 10.83
CA GLN A 37 -1.89 -8.47 11.61
C GLN A 37 -3.28 -8.89 11.17
N ILE A 38 -3.44 -10.16 10.82
CA ILE A 38 -4.69 -10.67 10.28
C ILE A 38 -5.05 -11.94 11.04
N ALA A 39 -5.84 -11.75 12.10
CA ALA A 39 -6.36 -12.81 12.94
C ALA A 39 -7.69 -13.32 12.38
N GLY A 40 -7.89 -14.64 12.36
CA GLY A 40 -9.17 -15.28 12.05
C GLY A 40 -9.49 -15.50 10.58
N VAL A 41 -8.49 -15.48 9.70
CA VAL A 41 -8.67 -15.71 8.26
C VAL A 41 -8.17 -17.10 7.87
N GLU A 42 -9.03 -17.86 7.18
CA GLU A 42 -8.74 -19.25 6.77
C GLU A 42 -8.32 -19.34 5.29
N SER A 43 -8.78 -18.42 4.44
CA SER A 43 -8.53 -18.44 2.99
C SER A 43 -8.06 -17.09 2.43
N GLN A 44 -7.40 -17.13 1.26
CA GLN A 44 -6.92 -15.92 0.59
C GLN A 44 -8.06 -14.98 0.17
N ALA A 45 -9.24 -15.50 -0.17
CA ALA A 45 -10.41 -14.65 -0.45
C ALA A 45 -10.85 -13.86 0.79
N GLN A 46 -10.91 -14.52 1.95
CA GLN A 46 -11.23 -13.84 3.22
C GLN A 46 -10.14 -12.81 3.58
N LEU A 47 -8.87 -13.14 3.31
CA LEU A 47 -7.72 -12.26 3.51
C LEU A 47 -7.84 -10.99 2.67
N ALA A 48 -8.08 -11.17 1.37
CA ALA A 48 -8.24 -10.07 0.43
C ALA A 48 -9.45 -9.21 0.79
N ALA A 49 -10.58 -9.81 1.16
CA ALA A 49 -11.76 -9.07 1.59
C ALA A 49 -11.49 -8.21 2.83
N GLN A 50 -10.78 -8.74 3.83
CA GLN A 50 -10.42 -7.99 5.03
C GLN A 50 -9.43 -6.86 4.73
N LEU A 51 -8.45 -7.08 3.87
CA LEU A 51 -7.53 -6.04 3.41
C LEU A 51 -8.29 -4.93 2.68
N ASN A 52 -9.19 -5.27 1.76
CA ASN A 52 -10.03 -4.29 1.07
C ASN A 52 -10.88 -3.48 2.05
N ALA A 53 -11.47 -4.11 3.07
CA ALA A 53 -12.24 -3.44 4.11
C ALA A 53 -11.39 -2.48 4.98
N GLN A 54 -10.09 -2.73 5.11
CA GLN A 54 -9.13 -1.87 5.82
C GLN A 54 -8.51 -0.77 4.92
N GLY A 55 -9.02 -0.64 3.69
CA GLY A 55 -8.58 0.36 2.72
C GLY A 55 -7.26 0.02 2.02
N TYR A 56 -6.91 -1.26 1.96
CA TYR A 56 -5.84 -1.72 1.06
C TYR A 56 -6.39 -1.92 -0.35
N ASP A 57 -5.56 -1.70 -1.35
CA ASP A 57 -5.85 -1.89 -2.78
C ASP A 57 -4.74 -2.73 -3.44
N HIS A 58 -4.94 -3.17 -4.69
CA HIS A 58 -3.99 -4.01 -5.44
C HIS A 58 -3.42 -5.17 -4.61
N VAL A 59 -4.31 -5.92 -3.97
CA VAL A 59 -3.94 -7.09 -3.15
C VAL A 59 -3.49 -8.23 -4.05
N THR A 60 -2.28 -8.73 -3.84
CA THR A 60 -1.72 -9.90 -4.53
C THR A 60 -1.23 -10.89 -3.49
N LEU A 61 -1.95 -12.00 -3.35
CA LEU A 61 -1.66 -13.04 -2.36
C LEU A 61 -1.04 -14.25 -3.03
N THR A 62 -0.41 -15.12 -2.27
CA THR A 62 0.11 -16.37 -2.82
C THR A 62 0.23 -17.41 -1.72
N PRO A 63 -0.11 -18.68 -2.02
CA PRO A 63 0.10 -19.77 -1.06
C PRO A 63 1.57 -20.22 -1.03
N ILE A 64 2.39 -19.73 -1.96
CA ILE A 64 3.79 -20.11 -2.10
C ILE A 64 4.66 -19.24 -1.21
N TYR A 65 5.49 -19.85 -0.37
CA TYR A 65 6.47 -19.14 0.43
C TYR A 65 7.62 -18.58 -0.43
N PRO A 66 8.16 -17.40 -0.10
CA PRO A 66 9.33 -16.87 -0.77
C PRO A 66 10.56 -17.74 -0.46
N THR A 67 11.37 -17.99 -1.48
CA THR A 67 12.64 -18.73 -1.37
C THR A 67 13.80 -17.86 -1.87
N LEU A 68 15.05 -18.30 -1.68
CA LEU A 68 16.21 -17.58 -2.21
C LEU A 68 16.19 -17.50 -3.75
N GLU A 69 15.67 -18.54 -4.40
CA GLU A 69 15.55 -18.62 -5.86
C GLU A 69 14.33 -17.85 -6.39
N ASN A 70 13.33 -17.62 -5.54
CA ASN A 70 12.10 -16.90 -5.86
C ASN A 70 11.66 -16.04 -4.67
N PRO A 71 12.30 -14.88 -4.46
CA PRO A 71 11.99 -14.00 -3.33
C PRO A 71 10.65 -13.26 -3.49
N HIS A 72 10.10 -13.22 -4.71
CA HIS A 72 8.85 -12.53 -5.05
C HIS A 72 7.83 -13.46 -5.73
N PRO A 73 7.36 -14.51 -5.03
CA PRO A 73 6.45 -15.48 -5.62
C PRO A 73 5.12 -14.85 -6.07
N GLU A 74 4.72 -13.72 -5.49
CA GLU A 74 3.55 -12.91 -5.83
C GLU A 74 3.58 -12.34 -7.25
N LEU A 75 4.77 -12.17 -7.85
CA LEU A 75 4.91 -11.64 -9.21
C LEU A 75 4.75 -12.72 -10.29
N ASN A 76 4.71 -14.00 -9.89
CA ASN A 76 4.58 -15.09 -10.85
C ASN A 76 3.13 -15.20 -11.32
N PRO A 77 2.86 -15.29 -12.62
CA PRO A 77 1.50 -15.42 -13.17
C PRO A 77 0.84 -16.78 -12.93
N GLY A 78 1.45 -17.64 -12.09
CA GLY A 78 0.99 -19.00 -11.77
C GLY A 78 -0.10 -19.03 -10.68
N PRO A 79 -0.02 -19.92 -9.66
CA PRO A 79 -1.08 -20.12 -8.66
C PRO A 79 -1.18 -18.99 -7.61
N THR A 80 -0.79 -17.77 -7.97
CA THR A 80 -0.86 -16.54 -7.15
C THR A 80 -2.27 -16.00 -6.97
N ASN A 81 -3.30 -16.73 -7.37
CA ASN A 81 -4.69 -16.26 -7.26
C ASN A 81 -5.68 -17.42 -7.10
N ASP A 82 -5.38 -18.41 -6.25
CA ASP A 82 -6.43 -19.32 -5.79
C ASP A 82 -7.15 -18.70 -4.58
N PRO A 83 -8.38 -18.16 -4.75
CA PRO A 83 -9.13 -17.54 -3.65
C PRO A 83 -9.44 -18.50 -2.51
N ASN A 84 -9.47 -19.82 -2.77
CA ASN A 84 -9.73 -20.84 -1.77
C ASN A 84 -8.45 -21.39 -1.14
N ALA A 85 -7.27 -20.98 -1.62
CA ALA A 85 -6.03 -21.41 -1.01
C ALA A 85 -5.94 -20.93 0.45
N PRO A 86 -5.36 -21.76 1.32
CA PRO A 86 -5.24 -21.43 2.74
C PRO A 86 -4.30 -20.24 2.96
N VAL A 87 -4.57 -19.50 4.03
CA VAL A 87 -3.63 -18.52 4.58
C VAL A 87 -2.63 -19.23 5.47
N HIS A 88 -1.36 -18.85 5.33
CA HIS A 88 -0.25 -19.43 6.07
C HIS A 88 0.23 -18.49 7.16
N ALA A 89 0.78 -19.03 8.25
CA ALA A 89 1.45 -18.20 9.24
C ALA A 89 2.73 -17.59 8.64
N GLY A 90 2.95 -16.30 8.85
CA GLY A 90 4.04 -15.55 8.22
C GLY A 90 3.56 -14.79 6.99
N TRP A 91 4.43 -14.66 5.98
CA TRP A 91 4.17 -13.86 4.79
C TRP A 91 3.17 -14.54 3.84
N ASN A 92 2.22 -13.78 3.27
CA ASN A 92 1.18 -14.28 2.36
C ASN A 92 1.08 -13.49 1.04
N GLY A 93 1.84 -12.42 0.87
CA GLY A 93 1.76 -11.59 -0.32
C GLY A 93 1.99 -10.10 -0.05
N VAL A 94 1.52 -9.29 -0.98
CA VAL A 94 1.63 -7.83 -0.94
C VAL A 94 0.28 -7.17 -1.15
N ALA A 95 0.14 -5.95 -0.66
CA ALA A 95 -0.98 -5.07 -0.97
C ALA A 95 -0.47 -3.64 -1.10
N ARG A 96 -1.36 -2.70 -1.43
CA ARG A 96 -1.05 -1.26 -1.42
C ARG A 96 -1.93 -0.53 -0.42
N LYS A 97 -1.37 0.50 0.23
CA LYS A 97 -2.11 1.42 1.09
C LYS A 97 -1.47 2.79 1.04
N GLY A 98 -2.28 3.82 0.79
CA GLY A 98 -1.77 5.19 0.65
C GLY A 98 -0.67 5.31 -0.41
N GLY A 99 -0.76 4.53 -1.49
CA GLY A 99 0.22 4.51 -2.58
C GLY A 99 1.47 3.65 -2.35
N GLN A 100 1.70 3.15 -1.13
CA GLN A 100 2.87 2.34 -0.78
C GLN A 100 2.56 0.84 -0.87
N ILE A 101 3.53 0.04 -1.32
CA ILE A 101 3.44 -1.42 -1.26
C ILE A 101 3.72 -1.85 0.18
N VAL A 102 2.88 -2.74 0.70
CA VAL A 102 2.94 -3.30 2.05
C VAL A 102 3.03 -4.82 1.99
N GLN A 103 3.68 -5.42 2.97
CA GLN A 103 3.85 -6.86 3.08
C GLN A 103 2.75 -7.46 3.95
N VAL A 104 2.00 -8.43 3.45
CA VAL A 104 0.88 -9.04 4.16
C VAL A 104 1.39 -10.21 4.99
N TYR A 105 1.36 -10.07 6.31
CA TYR A 105 1.69 -11.15 7.24
C TYR A 105 0.42 -11.66 7.94
N ALA A 106 0.32 -12.95 8.19
CA ALA A 106 -0.70 -13.51 9.07
C ALA A 106 -0.02 -14.11 10.29
N THR A 107 -0.45 -13.70 11.47
CA THR A 107 0.06 -14.21 12.75
C THR A 107 -1.03 -15.06 13.39
N ARG A 108 -0.72 -16.30 13.76
CA ARG A 108 -1.63 -17.08 14.62
C ARG A 108 -1.62 -16.47 16.00
N SER A 109 -2.77 -15.99 16.46
CA SER A 109 -3.03 -15.58 17.84
C SER A 109 -3.15 -16.79 18.76
#